data_AF-A0A382WFY9-F1
#
_entry.id   AF-A0A382WFY9-F1
#
_cell.length_a   1.000
_cell.length_b   1.000
_cell.length_c   1.000
_cell.angle_alpha   90.00
_cell.angle_beta   90.00
_cell.angle_gamma   90.00
#
_symmetry.space_group_name_H-M   'P 1'
#
loop_
_entity.id
_entity.type
_entity.pdbx_description
1 polymer ?
#
loop_
_entity_poly.entity_id
_entity_poly.type
_entity_poly.pdbx_seq_one_letter_code
_entity_poly.pdbx_strand_id
1 'polypeptide(L)' 'MTKQNLVNTVLENCDDLHANKKLVNNIVDSTFEVIAKELKKQGKVTCSKFGTFR' A
#
# COMPACT_ATOMS: atom_id res chain seq x y z
N MET A 1 10.07 6.83 6.40
CA MET A 1 10.13 5.67 5.47
C MET A 1 9.83 6.17 4.06
N THR A 2 10.63 5.83 3.06
CA THR A 2 10.34 6.17 1.65
C THR A 2 9.48 5.07 1.00
N LYS A 3 8.84 5.37 -0.14
CA LYS A 3 8.11 4.35 -0.93
C LYS A 3 9.03 3.19 -1.34
N GLN A 4 10.27 3.46 -1.73
CA GLN A 4 11.23 2.43 -2.12
C GLN A 4 11.56 1.50 -0.95
N ASN A 5 11.71 2.05 0.27
CA ASN A 5 11.92 1.24 1.46
C ASN A 5 10.71 0.35 1.73
N LEU A 6 9.49 0.88 1.60
CA LEU A 6 8.27 0.09 1.75
C LEU A 6 8.19 -1.06 0.73
N VAL A 7 8.50 -0.80 -0.54
CA VAL A 7 8.51 -1.84 -1.59
C VAL A 7 9.52 -2.95 -1.26
N ASN A 8 10.72 -2.58 -0.83
CA ASN A 8 11.73 -3.57 -0.45
C ASN A 8 11.28 -4.38 0.78
N THR A 9 10.74 -3.72 1.81
CA THR A 9 10.21 -4.40 3.00
C THR A 9 9.08 -5.36 2.66
N VAL A 10 8.14 -4.97 1.78
CA VAL A 10 7.08 -5.88 1.32
C VAL A 10 7.69 -7.08 0.59
N LEU A 11 8.65 -6.86 -0.31
CA LEU A 11 9.30 -7.94 -1.05
C LEU A 11 10.06 -8.92 -0.12
N GLU A 12 10.74 -8.40 0.92
CA GLU A 12 11.48 -9.20 1.90
C GLU A 12 10.58 -10.02 2.84
N ASN A 13 9.34 -9.58 3.05
CA ASN A 13 8.39 -10.21 3.97
C ASN A 13 7.22 -10.89 3.23
N CYS A 14 7.32 -11.04 1.91
CA CYS A 14 6.31 -11.71 1.10
C CYS A 14 6.80 -13.11 0.76
N ASP A 15 6.10 -14.12 1.26
CA ASP A 15 6.40 -15.54 0.98
C ASP A 15 5.93 -15.99 -0.42
N ASP A 16 5.50 -15.06 -1.29
CA ASP A 16 5.04 -15.36 -2.64
C ASP A 16 6.21 -15.40 -3.63
N LEU A 17 6.47 -16.58 -4.20
CA LEU A 17 7.51 -16.82 -5.20
C LEU A 17 7.30 -16.04 -6.51
N HIS A 18 6.08 -15.55 -6.76
CA HIS A 18 5.76 -14.72 -7.91
C HIS A 18 5.93 -13.22 -7.64
N ALA A 19 6.17 -12.83 -6.38
CA ALA A 19 6.45 -11.45 -6.03
C ALA A 19 7.78 -11.01 -6.65
N ASN A 20 7.70 -9.97 -7.47
CA ASN A 20 8.88 -9.27 -7.97
C ASN A 20 8.73 -7.76 -7.71
N LYS A 21 9.86 -7.04 -7.74
CA LYS A 21 9.90 -5.61 -7.41
C LYS A 21 8.91 -4.76 -8.23
N LYS A 22 8.71 -5.08 -9.51
CA LYS A 22 7.78 -4.35 -10.38
C LYS A 22 6.33 -4.57 -9.95
N LEU A 23 5.96 -5.83 -9.70
CA LEU A 23 4.62 -6.18 -9.21
C LEU A 23 4.33 -5.53 -7.85
N VAL A 24 5.25 -5.67 -6.90
CA VAL A 24 5.11 -5.09 -5.56
C VAL A 24 5.01 -3.56 -5.62
N ASN A 25 5.83 -2.91 -6.45
CA ASN A 25 5.71 -1.47 -6.66
C ASN A 25 4.31 -1.07 -7.17
N ASN A 26 3.78 -1.79 -8.15
CA ASN A 26 2.46 -1.50 -8.70
C ASN A 26 1.35 -1.70 -7.66
N ILE A 27 1.43 -2.76 -6.85
CA ILE A 27 0.47 -3.01 -5.77
C ILE A 27 0.51 -1.87 -4.73
N VAL A 28 1.71 -1.44 -4.33
CA VAL A 28 1.88 -0.30 -3.41
C VAL A 28 1.26 0.96 -4.00
N ASP A 29 1.55 1.28 -5.26
CA ASP A 29 0.96 2.44 -5.95
C ASP A 29 -0.57 2.39 -5.99
N SER A 30 -1.14 1.27 -6.47
CA SER A 30 -2.59 1.08 -6.53
C SER A 30 -3.26 1.16 -5.17
N THR A 31 -2.60 0.67 -4.11
CA THR A 31 -3.13 0.73 -2.75
C THR A 31 -3.30 2.18 -2.29
N PHE A 32 -2.28 3.02 -2.44
CA PHE A 32 -2.38 4.43 -2.06
C PHE A 32 -3.34 5.21 -2.96
N GLU A 33 -3.43 4.86 -4.25
CA GLU A 33 -4.41 5.46 -5.15
C GLU A 33 -5.85 5.18 -4.71
N VAL A 34 -6.16 3.92 -4.35
CA VAL A 34 -7.48 3.53 -3.85
C VAL A 34 -7.80 4.25 -2.54
N ILE A 35 -6.87 4.29 -1.59
CA ILE A 35 -7.05 5.01 -0.32
C ILE A 35 -7.33 6.49 -0.59
N ALA A 36 -6.58 7.14 -1.48
CA ALA A 36 -6.78 8.54 -1.81
C ALA A 36 -8.15 8.80 -2.47
N LYS A 37 -8.62 7.91 -3.35
CA LYS A 37 -9.95 7.99 -3.97
C LYS A 37 -11.06 7.85 -2.94
N GLU A 38 -10.96 6.87 -2.04
CA GLU A 38 -11.97 6.68 -0.99
C GLU A 38 -11.97 7.82 0.02
N LEU A 39 -10.80 8.37 0.36
CA LEU A 39 -10.70 9.54 1.22
C LEU A 39 -11.39 10.75 0.60
N LYS A 40 -11.18 11.00 -0.70
CA LYS A 40 -11.89 12.08 -1.43
C LYS A 40 -13.40 11.86 -1.48
N LYS A 41 -13.85 10.61 -1.60
CA LYS A 41 -15.27 10.26 -1.73
C LYS A 41 -16.02 10.32 -0.40
N GLN A 42 -15.44 9.79 0.66
CA GLN A 42 -16.13 9.56 1.95
C GLN A 42 -15.64 10.49 3.07
N GLY A 43 -14.56 11.25 2.86
CA GLY A 43 -13.92 12.10 3.86
C GLY A 43 -13.22 11.33 4.98
N LYS A 44 -13.23 9.99 4.94
CA LYS A 44 -12.47 9.13 5.86
C LYS A 44 -12.19 7.76 5.26
N VAL A 45 -11.07 7.16 5.64
CA VAL A 45 -10.74 5.76 5.36
C VAL A 45 -10.21 5.11 6.63
N THR A 46 -10.78 3.97 7.02
CA THR A 46 -10.32 3.21 8.19
C THR A 46 -9.61 1.94 7.73
N CYS A 47 -8.33 1.84 8.09
CA CYS A 47 -7.52 0.64 7.91
C CYS A 47 -7.42 -0.08 9.26
N SER A 48 -8.03 -1.26 9.37
CA SER A 48 -8.05 -2.04 10.61
C SER A 48 -6.63 -2.28 11.13
N LYS A 49 -6.42 -2.12 12.45
CA LYS A 49 -5.12 -2.22 13.14
C LYS A 49 -4.04 -1.21 12.71
N PHE A 50 -4.33 -0.30 11.79
CA PHE A 50 -3.40 0.73 11.33
C PHE A 50 -3.85 2.13 11.74
N GLY A 51 -5.10 2.50 11.45
CA GLY A 51 -5.64 3.80 11.84
C GLY A 51 -6.81 4.26 10.99
N THR A 52 -7.29 5.47 11.26
CA THR A 52 -8.30 6.15 10.45
C THR A 52 -7.72 7.45 9.91
N PHE A 53 -7.82 7.64 8.60
CA PHE A 53 -7.36 8.82 7.86
C PHE A 53 -8.56 9.70 7.54
N ARG A 54 -8.38 11.02 7.62
CA ARG A 54 -9.37 12.06 7.34
C ARG A 54 -8.69 13.18 6.57
#